data_AF-A0A2V5W622-F1
#
_entry.id   AF-A0A2V5W622-F1
#
_cell.length_a   1.000
_cell.length_b   1.000
_cell.length_c   1.000
_cell.angle_alpha   90.00
_cell.angle_beta   90.00
_cell.angle_gamma   90.00
#
_symmetry.space_group_name_H-M   'P 1'
#
loop_
_entity.id
_entity.type
_entity.pdbx_description
1 polymer ?
#
loop_
_entity_poly.entity_id
_entity_poly.type
_entity_poly.pdbx_seq_one_letter_code
_entity_poly.pdbx_strand_id
1 'polypeptide(L)'
;MENAERSLHPFTPSGYVLAPIHGVDDRTPLRICVLVHSEPDPVSGPFVLLRELPGSRVYLGAVCDAEARIQDWVEVWVQTLELRELAFSSYQERLSNHAFDQRWRSECAMYKESLPQRVIATDMEEKNPGPILIKQRASGANTAFAGTETTNWRICQDDAVLESFGLPPYSTSPFRYLHEPNATATKTFLATAPDVPANSHTQGIERLNAVPGVRVVFNPHAGLIRVTRFSPLELEDYLRILEGAAWNGSGPGATRTFPGSIYAALQAWSARPKGLPFLLHGGGSPADRLNEIFFLKLSALRDMFKEVRTYVKSQQLPLLNLAPASFRVTLPDVGDQFPGLWAAKCALVKPGQAYPLKIKSTEQKYFIRLGRIDPSPFLPEGMGAHSFGIGSVRIRNVVSEADGIALEGTLVAEDYLGLDPHDLLWFKLPLSEERLEFYAHVYKEAVGPREARFRT
;
A
#
# COMPACT_ATOMS: atom_id res chain seq x y z
N MET A 1 -45.95 -12.91 -2.18
CA MET A 1 -44.55 -12.43 -2.24
C MET A 1 -43.74 -13.62 -2.71
N GLU A 2 -43.42 -13.66 -4.01
CA GLU A 2 -42.54 -14.70 -4.55
C GLU A 2 -41.17 -14.54 -3.88
N ASN A 3 -40.71 -15.61 -3.24
CA ASN A 3 -39.31 -15.77 -2.86
C ASN A 3 -38.53 -15.89 -4.18
N ALA A 4 -38.18 -14.75 -4.77
CA ALA A 4 -37.12 -14.70 -5.76
C ALA A 4 -35.89 -15.25 -5.06
N GLU A 5 -35.52 -16.49 -5.38
CA GLU A 5 -34.27 -17.11 -4.96
C GLU A 5 -33.16 -16.11 -5.27
N ARG A 6 -32.65 -15.43 -4.24
CA ARG A 6 -31.54 -14.51 -4.38
C ARG A 6 -30.41 -15.35 -4.96
N SER A 7 -29.99 -15.06 -6.19
CA SER A 7 -28.71 -15.56 -6.69
C SER A 7 -27.67 -15.18 -5.64
N LEU A 8 -27.15 -16.18 -4.94
CA LEU A 8 -26.28 -15.98 -3.77
C LEU A 8 -24.95 -15.33 -4.15
N HIS A 9 -24.59 -15.37 -5.43
CA HIS A 9 -23.32 -14.86 -5.91
C HIS A 9 -23.50 -13.69 -6.89
N PRO A 10 -22.83 -12.55 -6.66
CA PRO A 10 -22.86 -11.41 -7.55
C PRO A 10 -22.18 -11.70 -8.89
N PHE A 11 -22.72 -11.13 -9.96
CA PHE A 11 -22.08 -11.07 -11.27
C PHE A 11 -21.19 -9.84 -11.38
N THR A 12 -20.21 -9.89 -12.30
CA THR A 12 -19.36 -8.75 -12.64
C THR A 12 -20.20 -7.52 -13.02
N PRO A 13 -19.93 -6.34 -12.43
CA PRO A 13 -20.66 -5.13 -12.77
C PRO A 13 -20.51 -4.76 -14.25
N SER A 14 -21.55 -4.14 -14.81
CA SER A 14 -21.53 -3.65 -16.19
C SER A 14 -20.36 -2.68 -16.42
N GLY A 15 -19.66 -2.83 -17.54
CA GLY A 15 -18.50 -2.00 -17.87
C GLY A 15 -17.18 -2.52 -17.30
N TYR A 16 -17.18 -3.68 -16.65
CA TYR A 16 -15.98 -4.33 -16.13
C TYR A 16 -15.85 -5.77 -16.62
N VAL A 17 -14.62 -6.29 -16.57
CA VAL A 17 -14.28 -7.68 -16.82
C VAL A 17 -13.27 -8.17 -15.79
N LEU A 18 -13.37 -9.44 -15.43
CA LEU A 18 -12.45 -10.10 -14.49
C LEU A 18 -11.25 -10.67 -15.26
N ALA A 19 -10.05 -10.30 -14.86
CA ALA A 19 -8.81 -10.82 -15.44
C ALA A 19 -8.04 -11.65 -14.40
N PRO A 20 -7.88 -12.97 -14.59
CA PRO A 20 -7.05 -13.80 -13.71
C PRO A 20 -5.62 -13.27 -13.55
N ILE A 21 -5.12 -13.25 -12.31
CA ILE A 21 -3.76 -12.79 -11.98
C ILE A 21 -2.76 -13.93 -11.79
N HIS A 22 -3.09 -15.13 -12.27
CA HIS A 22 -2.23 -16.31 -12.25
C HIS A 22 -2.52 -17.19 -13.46
N GLY A 23 -1.66 -18.17 -13.71
CA GLY A 23 -1.94 -19.20 -14.71
C GLY A 23 -3.23 -19.93 -14.35
N VAL A 24 -4.18 -19.95 -15.29
CA VAL A 24 -5.47 -20.63 -15.13
C VAL A 24 -5.68 -21.58 -16.31
N ASP A 25 -6.29 -22.71 -16.02
CA ASP A 25 -6.87 -23.61 -17.01
C ASP A 25 -8.39 -23.72 -16.81
N ASP A 26 -9.05 -24.47 -17.69
CA ASP A 26 -10.49 -24.72 -17.61
C ASP A 26 -10.88 -25.58 -16.39
N ARG A 27 -9.91 -26.19 -15.71
CA ARG A 27 -10.12 -27.04 -14.52
C ARG A 27 -9.93 -26.27 -13.22
N THR A 28 -9.45 -25.03 -13.28
CA THR A 28 -9.16 -24.21 -12.11
C THR A 28 -10.49 -23.75 -11.47
N PRO A 29 -10.87 -24.30 -10.30
CA PRO A 29 -12.22 -24.11 -9.76
C PRO A 29 -12.42 -22.71 -9.17
N LEU A 30 -11.36 -22.11 -8.63
CA LEU A 30 -11.34 -20.76 -8.08
C LEU A 30 -10.21 -19.96 -8.71
N ARG A 31 -10.53 -18.73 -9.10
CA ARG A 31 -9.61 -17.81 -9.78
C ARG A 31 -9.53 -16.53 -8.98
N ILE A 32 -8.32 -16.04 -8.76
CA ILE A 32 -8.12 -14.69 -8.24
C ILE A 32 -7.99 -13.76 -9.44
N CYS A 33 -8.86 -12.76 -9.50
CA CYS A 33 -8.94 -11.84 -10.61
C CYS A 33 -8.76 -10.40 -10.14
N VAL A 34 -8.18 -9.56 -11.00
CA VAL A 34 -8.25 -8.10 -10.89
C VAL A 34 -9.42 -7.60 -11.74
N LEU A 35 -10.10 -6.54 -11.27
CA LEU A 35 -11.18 -5.91 -12.01
C LEU A 35 -10.61 -4.90 -13.01
N VAL A 36 -10.96 -5.09 -14.29
CA VAL A 36 -10.49 -4.26 -15.41
C VAL A 36 -11.68 -3.57 -16.04
N HIS A 37 -11.57 -2.28 -16.33
CA HIS A 37 -12.61 -1.59 -17.12
C HIS A 37 -12.74 -2.26 -18.48
N SER A 38 -13.92 -2.44 -19.05
CA SER A 38 -14.10 -3.03 -20.39
C SER A 38 -13.68 -2.07 -21.50
N GLU A 39 -13.80 -0.77 -21.26
CA GLU A 39 -13.35 0.31 -22.14
C GLU A 39 -12.25 1.13 -21.44
N PRO A 40 -11.30 1.75 -22.17
CA PRO A 40 -10.27 2.58 -21.56
C PRO A 40 -10.91 3.78 -20.85
N ASP A 41 -10.71 3.90 -19.53
CA ASP A 41 -11.00 5.13 -18.80
C ASP A 41 -9.73 6.01 -18.80
N PRO A 42 -9.73 7.18 -19.46
CA PRO A 42 -8.56 8.04 -19.54
C PRO A 42 -8.17 8.66 -18.19
N VAL A 43 -9.09 8.71 -17.22
CA VAL A 43 -8.88 9.33 -15.90
C VAL A 43 -8.48 8.28 -14.87
N SER A 44 -9.25 7.21 -14.76
CA SER A 44 -9.05 6.19 -13.71
C SER A 44 -8.03 5.12 -14.10
N GLY A 45 -7.68 5.05 -15.38
CA GLY A 45 -6.82 4.00 -15.93
C GLY A 45 -7.58 2.69 -16.15
N PRO A 46 -6.86 1.61 -16.49
CA PRO A 46 -7.47 0.34 -16.90
C PRO A 46 -7.99 -0.51 -15.73
N PHE A 47 -7.54 -0.25 -14.50
CA PHE A 47 -7.88 -1.01 -13.30
C PHE A 47 -8.63 -0.14 -12.30
N VAL A 48 -9.48 -0.75 -11.48
CA VAL A 48 -10.10 -0.04 -10.35
C VAL A 48 -9.09 0.11 -9.22
N LEU A 49 -8.40 1.24 -9.19
CA LEU A 49 -7.45 1.60 -8.13
C LEU A 49 -8.21 2.00 -6.87
N LEU A 50 -8.01 1.26 -5.78
CA LEU A 50 -8.57 1.56 -4.47
C LEU A 50 -7.72 2.58 -3.73
N ARG A 51 -6.40 2.38 -3.73
CA ARG A 51 -5.43 3.20 -2.99
C ARG A 51 -4.06 3.17 -3.66
N GLU A 52 -3.36 4.29 -3.58
CA GLU A 52 -1.93 4.39 -3.85
C GLU A 52 -1.21 4.63 -2.53
N LEU A 53 -0.25 3.76 -2.23
CA LEU A 53 0.53 3.80 -0.99
C LEU A 53 2.02 3.79 -1.33
N PRO A 54 2.88 4.27 -0.44
CA PRO A 54 4.32 4.24 -0.63
C PRO A 54 4.82 2.81 -0.84
N GLY A 55 5.23 2.51 -2.07
CA GLY A 55 5.77 1.20 -2.49
C GLY A 55 4.70 0.16 -2.82
N SER A 56 3.42 0.54 -2.92
CA SER A 56 2.38 -0.39 -3.34
C SER A 56 1.15 0.30 -3.93
N ARG A 57 0.56 -0.31 -4.95
CA ARG A 57 -0.79 0.03 -5.45
C ARG A 57 -1.77 -1.05 -5.06
N VAL A 58 -2.98 -0.65 -4.69
CA VAL A 58 -4.04 -1.55 -4.24
C VAL A 58 -5.19 -1.47 -5.22
N TYR A 59 -5.47 -2.58 -5.90
CA TYR A 59 -6.55 -2.68 -6.88
C TYR A 59 -7.71 -3.49 -6.32
N LEU A 60 -8.92 -3.21 -6.82
CA LEU A 60 -10.07 -4.08 -6.57
C LEU A 60 -9.95 -5.35 -7.41
N GLY A 61 -10.16 -6.48 -6.76
CA GLY A 61 -10.23 -7.78 -7.39
C GLY A 61 -11.34 -8.64 -6.80
N ALA A 62 -11.44 -9.87 -7.27
CA ALA A 62 -12.40 -10.84 -6.76
C ALA A 62 -11.83 -12.25 -6.80
N VAL A 63 -12.26 -13.09 -5.85
CA VAL A 63 -12.19 -14.55 -5.98
C VAL A 63 -13.44 -14.98 -6.72
N CYS A 64 -13.28 -15.71 -7.82
CA CYS A 64 -14.37 -16.11 -8.69
C CYS A 64 -14.34 -17.61 -8.94
N ASP A 65 -15.50 -18.21 -9.16
CA ASP A 65 -15.56 -19.61 -9.62
C ASP A 65 -15.31 -19.72 -11.15
N ALA A 66 -15.36 -20.94 -11.68
CA ALA A 66 -15.17 -21.21 -13.10
C ALA A 66 -16.22 -20.52 -14.02
N GLU A 67 -17.38 -20.15 -13.49
CA GLU A 67 -18.45 -19.45 -14.20
C GLU A 67 -18.37 -17.92 -14.06
N ALA A 68 -17.28 -17.42 -13.45
CA ALA A 68 -17.08 -16.00 -13.12
C ALA A 68 -18.12 -15.42 -12.14
N ARG A 69 -18.74 -16.27 -11.31
CA ARG A 69 -19.52 -15.78 -10.18
C ARG A 69 -18.56 -15.38 -9.07
N ILE A 70 -18.79 -14.20 -8.52
CA ILE A 70 -17.92 -13.64 -7.49
C ILE A 70 -18.24 -14.33 -6.16
N GLN A 71 -17.22 -14.93 -5.58
CA GLN A 71 -17.27 -15.62 -4.29
C GLN A 71 -16.87 -14.69 -3.15
N ASP A 72 -15.88 -13.83 -3.37
CA ASP A 72 -15.43 -12.83 -2.41
C ASP A 72 -14.79 -11.64 -3.13
N TRP A 73 -14.95 -10.44 -2.60
CA TRP A 73 -14.24 -9.25 -3.08
C TRP A 73 -12.89 -9.14 -2.36
N VAL A 74 -11.84 -8.83 -3.11
CA VAL A 74 -10.48 -8.77 -2.57
C VAL A 74 -9.76 -7.50 -2.98
N GLU A 75 -8.76 -7.13 -2.19
CA GLU A 75 -7.75 -6.16 -2.52
C GLU A 75 -6.53 -6.89 -3.06
N VAL A 76 -6.11 -6.53 -4.27
CA VAL A 76 -4.89 -7.03 -4.89
C VAL A 76 -3.82 -5.96 -4.74
N TRP A 77 -2.93 -6.17 -3.77
CA TRP A 77 -1.80 -5.31 -3.48
C TRP A 77 -0.64 -5.69 -4.38
N VAL A 78 -0.11 -4.72 -5.13
CA VAL A 78 1.03 -4.89 -6.02
C VAL A 78 2.16 -3.99 -5.55
N GLN A 79 3.32 -4.56 -5.25
CA GLN A 79 4.52 -3.82 -4.88
C GLN A 79 4.98 -2.94 -6.04
N THR A 80 5.18 -1.64 -5.78
CA THR A 80 5.68 -0.66 -6.75
C THR A 80 7.00 -0.06 -6.30
N LEU A 81 7.69 0.63 -7.21
CA LEU A 81 8.98 1.30 -6.95
C LEU A 81 8.87 2.83 -6.89
N GLU A 82 7.67 3.37 -6.67
CA GLU A 82 7.42 4.81 -6.72
C GLU A 82 8.19 5.61 -5.66
N LEU A 83 8.70 4.94 -4.62
CA LEU A 83 9.56 5.54 -3.60
C LEU A 83 11.06 5.38 -3.86
N ARG A 84 11.48 4.99 -5.06
CA ARG A 84 12.92 4.85 -5.38
C ARG A 84 13.71 6.15 -5.17
N GLU A 85 13.04 7.30 -5.30
CA GLU A 85 13.59 8.62 -5.05
C GLU A 85 12.95 9.22 -3.81
N LEU A 86 13.35 8.73 -2.65
CA LEU A 86 13.23 9.52 -1.43
C LEU A 86 14.38 10.54 -1.43
N ALA A 87 14.16 11.68 -2.07
CA ALA A 87 15.13 12.77 -2.04
C ALA A 87 15.08 13.46 -0.66
N PHE A 88 15.88 12.96 0.29
CA PHE A 88 16.16 13.68 1.53
C PHE A 88 17.43 14.49 1.33
N SER A 89 17.31 15.78 1.01
CA SER A 89 18.46 16.64 0.67
C SER A 89 19.32 16.06 -0.46
N SER A 90 20.56 16.52 -0.61
CA SER A 90 21.57 15.99 -1.55
C SER A 90 22.05 14.56 -1.23
N TYR A 91 21.25 13.79 -0.49
CA TYR A 91 21.52 12.39 -0.14
C TYR A 91 20.44 11.51 -0.77
N GLN A 92 20.88 10.76 -1.78
CA GLN A 92 20.09 9.72 -2.40
C GLN A 92 20.44 8.39 -1.73
N GLU A 93 19.89 8.11 -0.55
CA GLU A 93 19.79 6.70 -0.13
C GLU A 93 18.64 6.09 -0.90
N ARG A 94 18.98 5.55 -2.07
CA ARG A 94 18.03 4.85 -2.92
C ARG A 94 17.68 3.55 -2.22
N LEU A 95 16.41 3.38 -1.87
CA LEU A 95 15.93 2.12 -1.34
C LEU A 95 16.16 1.03 -2.39
N SER A 96 16.95 0.02 -2.07
CA SER A 96 17.22 -1.07 -3.00
C SER A 96 16.02 -2.01 -3.12
N ASN A 97 15.95 -2.78 -4.20
CA ASN A 97 14.90 -3.79 -4.35
C ASN A 97 14.89 -4.80 -3.20
N HIS A 98 16.08 -5.17 -2.70
CA HIS A 98 16.20 -6.05 -1.55
C HIS A 98 15.48 -5.49 -0.32
N ALA A 99 15.65 -4.20 -0.04
CA ALA A 99 14.99 -3.55 1.09
C ALA A 99 13.46 -3.48 0.91
N PHE A 100 12.98 -3.22 -0.32
CA PHE A 100 11.54 -3.26 -0.63
C PHE A 100 10.95 -4.67 -0.45
N ASP A 101 11.65 -5.70 -0.92
CA ASP A 101 11.18 -7.09 -0.84
C ASP A 101 11.21 -7.60 0.61
N GLN A 102 12.26 -7.29 1.36
CA GLN A 102 12.37 -7.67 2.77
C GLN A 102 11.23 -7.05 3.59
N ARG A 103 10.97 -5.76 3.39
CA ARG A 103 9.86 -5.07 4.05
C ARG A 103 8.51 -5.70 3.68
N TRP A 104 8.28 -5.94 2.38
CA TRP A 104 7.05 -6.57 1.90
C TRP A 104 6.81 -7.93 2.54
N ARG A 105 7.84 -8.78 2.57
CA ARG A 105 7.77 -10.12 3.18
C ARG A 105 7.53 -10.06 4.69
N SER A 106 8.18 -9.13 5.40
CA SER A 106 7.94 -8.90 6.84
C SER A 106 6.48 -8.51 7.11
N GLU A 107 5.92 -7.58 6.33
CA GLU A 107 4.52 -7.21 6.45
C GLU A 107 3.59 -8.38 6.13
N CYS A 108 3.86 -9.14 5.06
CA CYS A 108 3.07 -10.32 4.69
C CYS A 108 3.11 -11.41 5.77
N ALA A 109 4.27 -11.69 6.35
CA ALA A 109 4.43 -12.66 7.45
C ALA A 109 3.58 -12.24 8.66
N MET A 110 3.63 -10.96 9.04
CA MET A 110 2.78 -10.43 10.11
C MET A 110 1.28 -10.64 9.83
N TYR A 111 0.82 -10.34 8.62
CA TYR A 111 -0.58 -10.55 8.25
C TYR A 111 -0.96 -12.04 8.26
N LYS A 112 -0.08 -12.93 7.78
CA LYS A 112 -0.30 -14.39 7.83
C LYS A 112 -0.43 -14.89 9.27
N GLU A 113 0.43 -14.44 10.18
CA GLU A 113 0.46 -14.89 11.58
C GLU A 113 -0.66 -14.28 12.43
N SER A 114 -0.88 -12.97 12.30
CA SER A 114 -1.75 -12.21 13.20
C SER A 114 -3.19 -12.07 12.68
N LEU A 115 -3.39 -12.15 11.35
CA LEU A 115 -4.67 -11.91 10.69
C LEU A 115 -4.93 -12.92 9.55
N PRO A 116 -4.82 -14.25 9.80
CA PRO A 116 -4.92 -15.27 8.75
C PRO A 116 -6.25 -15.22 7.99
N GLN A 117 -7.34 -14.84 8.67
CA GLN A 117 -8.67 -14.68 8.06
C GLN A 117 -8.77 -13.50 7.07
N ARG A 118 -7.74 -12.68 6.90
CA ARG A 118 -7.75 -11.58 5.91
C ARG A 118 -6.91 -11.86 4.69
N VAL A 119 -5.93 -12.75 4.80
CA VAL A 119 -4.97 -13.02 3.71
C VAL A 119 -5.44 -14.24 2.92
N ILE A 120 -5.29 -14.17 1.61
CA ILE A 120 -5.36 -15.32 0.73
C ILE A 120 -3.93 -15.59 0.27
N ALA A 121 -3.36 -16.73 0.68
CA ALA A 121 -2.01 -17.12 0.31
C ALA A 121 -1.95 -17.51 -1.17
N THR A 122 -0.94 -17.00 -1.89
CA THR A 122 -0.83 -17.18 -3.35
C THR A 122 0.58 -17.52 -3.83
N ASP A 123 1.54 -17.61 -2.90
CA ASP A 123 2.99 -17.63 -3.13
C ASP A 123 3.58 -16.39 -3.83
N MET A 124 2.74 -15.56 -4.46
CA MET A 124 3.15 -14.30 -5.10
C MET A 124 3.63 -13.25 -4.09
N GLU A 125 3.33 -13.45 -2.80
CA GLU A 125 3.84 -12.63 -1.71
C GLU A 125 5.32 -12.88 -1.40
N GLU A 126 5.85 -14.02 -1.83
CA GLU A 126 7.23 -14.46 -1.59
C GLU A 126 8.06 -14.48 -2.87
N LYS A 127 7.44 -14.89 -3.98
CA LYS A 127 8.05 -15.01 -5.31
C LYS A 127 7.46 -13.97 -6.25
N ASN A 128 8.32 -13.17 -6.87
CA ASN A 128 7.93 -12.14 -7.84
C ASN A 128 7.22 -12.78 -9.06
N PRO A 129 5.89 -12.62 -9.21
CA PRO A 129 5.22 -13.08 -10.42
C PRO A 129 5.65 -12.22 -11.61
N GLY A 130 5.78 -12.84 -12.77
CA GLY A 130 6.04 -12.13 -14.02
C GLY A 130 4.86 -11.24 -14.43
N PRO A 131 5.06 -10.30 -15.37
CA PRO A 131 3.97 -9.51 -15.91
C PRO A 131 2.89 -10.39 -16.56
N ILE A 132 1.64 -9.94 -16.45
CA ILE A 132 0.46 -10.61 -17.00
C ILE A 132 -0.12 -9.74 -18.10
N LEU A 133 -0.20 -10.29 -19.31
CA LEU A 133 -0.76 -9.60 -20.46
C LEU A 133 -2.28 -9.82 -20.45
N ILE A 134 -3.04 -8.74 -20.34
CA ILE A 134 -4.50 -8.78 -20.40
C ILE A 134 -4.91 -8.42 -21.82
N LYS A 135 -5.51 -9.39 -22.52
CA LYS A 135 -5.88 -9.28 -23.92
C LYS A 135 -7.23 -8.61 -24.10
N GLN A 136 -7.39 -7.93 -25.24
CA GLN A 136 -8.69 -7.45 -25.69
C GLN A 136 -9.61 -8.64 -25.92
N ARG A 137 -10.86 -8.52 -25.46
CA ARG A 137 -11.87 -9.55 -25.66
C ARG A 137 -12.13 -9.69 -27.17
N ALA A 138 -11.98 -10.89 -27.70
CA ALA A 138 -12.32 -11.17 -29.09
C ALA A 138 -13.82 -10.93 -29.31
N SER A 139 -14.17 -10.22 -30.38
CA SER A 139 -15.57 -9.97 -30.73
C SER A 139 -16.32 -11.30 -30.89
N GLY A 140 -17.42 -11.47 -30.15
CA GLY A 140 -18.23 -12.70 -30.16
C GLY A 140 -17.82 -13.78 -29.15
N ALA A 141 -16.70 -13.63 -28.42
CA ALA A 141 -16.34 -14.59 -27.38
C ALA A 141 -17.23 -14.37 -26.13
N ASN A 142 -18.09 -15.35 -25.83
CA ASN A 142 -18.97 -15.33 -24.66
C ASN A 142 -18.24 -15.74 -23.35
N THR A 143 -16.95 -15.43 -23.23
CA THR A 143 -16.18 -15.73 -22.01
C THR A 143 -16.44 -14.65 -20.97
N ALA A 144 -16.80 -15.05 -19.75
CA ALA A 144 -17.04 -14.11 -18.65
C ALA A 144 -15.73 -13.48 -18.11
N PHE A 145 -14.58 -14.07 -18.44
CA PHE A 145 -13.24 -13.56 -18.11
C PHE A 145 -12.57 -12.88 -19.31
N ALA A 146 -11.67 -11.95 -19.01
CA ALA A 146 -10.70 -11.42 -19.96
C ALA A 146 -9.66 -12.49 -20.29
N GLY A 147 -9.21 -12.52 -21.54
CA GLY A 147 -8.07 -13.36 -21.93
C GLY A 147 -6.81 -12.87 -21.20
N THR A 148 -6.11 -13.76 -20.52
CA THR A 148 -4.87 -13.45 -19.81
C THR A 148 -3.77 -14.38 -20.28
N GLU A 149 -2.55 -13.85 -20.39
CA GLU A 149 -1.36 -14.62 -20.76
C GLU A 149 -0.23 -14.27 -19.80
N THR A 150 0.30 -15.29 -19.11
CA THR A 150 1.49 -15.15 -18.29
C THR A 150 2.72 -15.10 -19.19
N THR A 151 3.54 -14.08 -19.02
CA THR A 151 4.79 -13.97 -19.79
C THR A 151 5.87 -14.92 -19.28
N ASN A 152 6.87 -15.21 -20.13
CA ASN A 152 8.12 -15.86 -19.71
C ASN A 152 9.13 -14.89 -19.08
N TRP A 153 8.84 -13.58 -19.14
CA TRP A 153 9.65 -12.55 -18.51
C TRP A 153 9.61 -12.72 -16.99
N ARG A 154 10.80 -12.71 -16.38
CA ARG A 154 11.01 -12.83 -14.94
C ARG A 154 11.97 -11.74 -14.50
N ILE A 155 11.77 -11.24 -13.30
CA ILE A 155 12.70 -10.30 -12.69
C ILE A 155 14.08 -10.95 -12.56
N CYS A 156 15.13 -10.23 -12.98
CA CYS A 156 16.50 -10.68 -12.81
C CYS A 156 16.99 -10.25 -11.42
N GLN A 157 17.19 -11.22 -10.53
CA GLN A 157 17.69 -11.00 -9.15
C GLN A 157 19.17 -11.35 -9.02
N ASP A 158 19.79 -11.83 -10.10
CA ASP A 158 21.20 -12.21 -10.12
C ASP A 158 22.06 -10.98 -10.45
N ASP A 159 22.69 -10.43 -9.42
CA ASP A 159 23.55 -9.26 -9.51
C ASP A 159 24.72 -9.48 -10.47
N ALA A 160 25.34 -10.66 -10.46
CA ALA A 160 26.49 -10.97 -11.30
C ALA A 160 26.08 -10.98 -12.78
N VAL A 161 24.88 -11.49 -13.09
CA VAL A 161 24.32 -11.40 -14.44
C VAL A 161 24.12 -9.93 -14.83
N LEU A 162 23.48 -9.11 -14.01
CA LEU A 162 23.26 -7.69 -14.33
C LEU A 162 24.58 -6.94 -14.53
N GLU A 163 25.55 -7.13 -13.64
CA GLU A 163 26.88 -6.50 -13.71
C GLU A 163 27.65 -6.91 -14.97
N SER A 164 27.56 -8.18 -15.38
CA SER A 164 28.23 -8.66 -16.60
C SER A 164 27.73 -7.98 -17.88
N PHE A 165 26.52 -7.40 -17.84
CA PHE A 165 25.94 -6.59 -18.91
C PHE A 165 26.01 -5.09 -18.64
N GLY A 166 26.77 -4.65 -17.62
CA GLY A 166 26.91 -3.24 -17.26
C GLY A 166 25.62 -2.61 -16.73
N LEU A 167 24.74 -3.41 -16.11
CA LEU A 167 23.48 -2.96 -15.51
C LEU A 167 23.63 -2.87 -13.98
N PRO A 168 22.93 -1.93 -13.32
CA PRO A 168 22.89 -1.84 -11.86
C PRO A 168 22.43 -3.16 -11.20
N PRO A 169 23.07 -3.62 -10.11
CA PRO A 169 22.67 -4.82 -9.38
C PRO A 169 21.25 -4.71 -8.82
N TYR A 170 20.54 -5.83 -8.71
CA TYR A 170 19.20 -5.89 -8.13
C TYR A 170 19.23 -5.57 -6.63
N SER A 171 20.19 -6.15 -5.90
CA SER A 171 20.20 -6.11 -4.43
C SER A 171 20.53 -4.74 -3.84
N THR A 172 21.29 -3.92 -4.56
CA THR A 172 21.81 -2.62 -4.10
C THR A 172 21.23 -1.42 -4.84
N SER A 173 20.48 -1.64 -5.93
CA SER A 173 19.84 -0.56 -6.69
C SER A 173 18.31 -0.63 -6.59
N PRO A 174 17.60 0.48 -6.86
CA PRO A 174 16.14 0.47 -6.98
C PRO A 174 15.66 0.02 -8.38
N PHE A 175 16.57 -0.29 -9.29
CA PHE A 175 16.24 -0.51 -10.69
C PHE A 175 15.90 -1.98 -10.92
N ARG A 176 14.86 -2.25 -11.71
CA ARG A 176 14.41 -3.60 -12.04
C ARG A 176 14.51 -3.84 -13.52
N TYR A 177 15.04 -5.01 -13.84
CA TYR A 177 15.16 -5.55 -15.19
C TYR A 177 14.46 -6.90 -15.27
N LEU A 178 13.68 -7.11 -16.32
CA LEU A 178 13.12 -8.43 -16.64
C LEU A 178 14.00 -9.12 -17.66
N HIS A 179 14.20 -10.42 -17.52
CA HIS A 179 14.86 -11.29 -18.51
C HIS A 179 14.01 -12.53 -18.79
N GLU A 180 14.31 -13.22 -19.88
CA GLU A 180 13.80 -14.57 -20.15
C GLU A 180 14.87 -15.59 -19.73
N PRO A 181 14.67 -16.37 -18.64
CA PRO A 181 15.71 -17.26 -18.11
C PRO A 181 16.20 -18.32 -19.12
N ASN A 182 15.30 -18.77 -19.99
CA ASN A 182 15.53 -19.85 -20.95
C ASN A 182 15.80 -19.37 -22.38
N ALA A 183 16.04 -18.07 -22.60
CA ALA A 183 16.34 -17.56 -23.93
C ALA A 183 17.67 -18.15 -24.44
N THR A 184 17.62 -18.85 -25.57
CA THR A 184 18.80 -19.38 -26.28
C THR A 184 19.49 -18.33 -27.15
N ALA A 185 18.81 -17.23 -27.46
CA ALA A 185 19.32 -16.09 -28.19
C ALA A 185 20.15 -15.15 -27.27
N THR A 186 20.66 -14.07 -27.85
CA THR A 186 21.32 -12.99 -27.09
C THR A 186 20.43 -12.55 -25.93
N LYS A 187 20.92 -12.66 -24.69
CA LYS A 187 20.20 -12.21 -23.50
C LYS A 187 19.87 -10.73 -23.63
N THR A 188 18.58 -10.42 -23.54
CA THR A 188 18.06 -9.05 -23.55
C THR A 188 17.27 -8.82 -22.26
N PHE A 189 17.25 -7.56 -21.82
CA PHE A 189 16.58 -7.14 -20.60
C PHE A 189 15.48 -6.13 -20.92
N LEU A 190 14.36 -6.17 -20.21
CA LEU A 190 13.35 -5.12 -20.23
C LEU A 190 13.55 -4.21 -19.02
N ALA A 191 13.85 -2.94 -19.26
CA ALA A 191 13.87 -1.90 -18.24
C ALA A 191 12.43 -1.63 -17.80
N THR A 192 12.13 -1.82 -16.51
CA THR A 192 10.74 -1.76 -16.02
C THR A 192 10.18 -0.34 -15.87
N ALA A 193 11.01 0.70 -15.96
CA ALA A 193 10.59 2.11 -15.90
C ALA A 193 11.47 3.00 -16.80
N PRO A 194 10.99 4.18 -17.24
CA PRO A 194 11.67 4.99 -18.27
C PRO A 194 13.04 5.57 -17.89
N ASP A 195 13.27 5.80 -16.60
CA ASP A 195 14.48 6.37 -16.00
C ASP A 195 15.48 5.30 -15.52
N VAL A 196 15.15 4.02 -15.69
CA VAL A 196 16.07 2.91 -15.40
C VAL A 196 17.27 3.02 -16.36
N PRO A 197 18.52 2.91 -15.86
CA PRO A 197 19.70 2.96 -16.71
C PRO A 197 19.62 1.94 -17.85
N ALA A 198 19.81 2.42 -19.08
CA ALA A 198 19.67 1.63 -20.30
C ALA A 198 20.98 1.60 -21.09
N ASN A 199 21.23 0.48 -21.78
CA ASN A 199 22.35 0.27 -22.69
C ASN A 199 21.91 -0.58 -23.91
N SER A 200 22.86 -1.07 -24.72
CA SER A 200 22.59 -1.86 -25.92
C SER A 200 21.87 -3.20 -25.68
N HIS A 201 21.82 -3.69 -24.44
CA HIS A 201 21.18 -4.95 -24.05
C HIS A 201 19.79 -4.74 -23.43
N THR A 202 19.37 -3.50 -23.24
CA THR A 202 18.08 -3.16 -22.61
C THR A 202 17.09 -2.66 -23.64
N GLN A 203 15.82 -3.01 -23.44
CA GLN A 203 14.68 -2.50 -24.19
C GLN A 203 13.64 -1.94 -23.21
N GLY A 204 12.78 -1.06 -23.68
CA GLY A 204 11.69 -0.50 -22.87
C GLY A 204 10.59 -1.52 -22.56
N ILE A 205 9.90 -1.33 -21.44
CA ILE A 205 8.78 -2.17 -21.01
C ILE A 205 7.59 -2.12 -22.00
N GLU A 206 7.54 -1.10 -22.85
CA GLU A 206 6.53 -0.92 -23.90
C GLU A 206 6.48 -2.10 -24.87
N ARG A 207 7.56 -2.89 -24.97
CA ARG A 207 7.57 -4.15 -25.73
C ARG A 207 6.48 -5.12 -25.29
N LEU A 208 6.10 -5.13 -24.01
CA LEU A 208 4.99 -5.96 -23.53
C LEU A 208 3.63 -5.46 -24.03
N ASN A 209 3.46 -4.15 -24.20
CA ASN A 209 2.25 -3.55 -24.78
C ASN A 209 2.18 -3.74 -26.30
N ALA A 210 3.31 -3.95 -26.97
CA ALA A 210 3.37 -4.18 -28.40
C ALA A 210 2.95 -5.61 -28.82
N VAL A 211 2.73 -6.52 -27.88
CA VAL A 211 2.26 -7.88 -28.17
C VAL A 211 0.84 -7.82 -28.77
N PRO A 212 0.58 -8.44 -29.94
CA PRO A 212 -0.72 -8.35 -30.59
C PRO A 212 -1.89 -8.76 -29.69
N GLY A 213 -2.90 -7.89 -29.65
CA GLY A 213 -4.12 -8.12 -28.87
C GLY A 213 -3.98 -7.84 -27.37
N VAL A 214 -2.81 -7.44 -26.88
CA VAL A 214 -2.66 -6.95 -25.49
C VAL A 214 -3.29 -5.58 -25.36
N ARG A 215 -4.13 -5.44 -24.34
CA ARG A 215 -4.78 -4.18 -24.00
C ARG A 215 -4.08 -3.46 -22.85
N VAL A 216 -3.69 -4.21 -21.83
CA VAL A 216 -2.99 -3.68 -20.65
C VAL A 216 -2.10 -4.77 -20.05
N VAL A 217 -1.00 -4.36 -19.45
CA VAL A 217 -0.10 -5.22 -18.69
C VAL A 217 -0.35 -5.02 -17.19
N PHE A 218 -0.67 -6.10 -16.49
CA PHE A 218 -0.75 -6.13 -15.04
C PHE A 218 0.59 -6.53 -14.43
N ASN A 219 0.97 -5.86 -13.34
CA ASN A 219 2.26 -5.99 -12.66
C ASN A 219 3.50 -5.86 -13.59
N PRO A 220 3.65 -4.76 -14.34
CA PRO A 220 4.74 -4.59 -15.30
C PRO A 220 6.14 -4.58 -14.66
N HIS A 221 6.25 -4.23 -13.37
CA HIS A 221 7.51 -4.20 -12.63
C HIS A 221 7.87 -5.53 -11.95
N ALA A 222 7.08 -6.60 -12.20
CA ALA A 222 7.22 -7.90 -11.54
C ALA A 222 7.36 -7.77 -10.01
N GLY A 223 6.58 -6.88 -9.40
CA GLY A 223 6.54 -6.72 -7.94
C GLY A 223 5.85 -7.88 -7.27
N LEU A 224 6.16 -8.09 -5.99
CA LEU A 224 5.43 -9.04 -5.16
C LEU A 224 3.94 -8.64 -5.08
N ILE A 225 3.07 -9.64 -4.95
CA ILE A 225 1.62 -9.45 -4.89
C ILE A 225 1.08 -10.05 -3.60
N ARG A 226 0.16 -9.35 -2.93
CA ARG A 226 -0.55 -9.84 -1.76
C ARG A 226 -2.03 -9.68 -2.00
N VAL A 227 -2.80 -10.71 -1.64
CA VAL A 227 -4.26 -10.67 -1.77
C VAL A 227 -4.89 -10.66 -0.38
N THR A 228 -5.72 -9.67 -0.11
CA THR A 228 -6.47 -9.57 1.15
C THR A 228 -7.96 -9.40 0.91
N ARG A 229 -8.81 -9.81 1.84
CA ARG A 229 -10.26 -9.57 1.73
C ARG A 229 -10.59 -8.08 1.74
N PHE A 230 -11.51 -7.67 0.86
CA PHE A 230 -11.91 -6.26 0.72
C PHE A 230 -12.91 -5.85 1.80
N SER A 231 -12.76 -4.64 2.31
CA SER A 231 -13.66 -4.03 3.29
C SER A 231 -14.24 -2.75 2.70
N PRO A 232 -15.49 -2.78 2.19
CA PRO A 232 -16.05 -1.70 1.38
C PRO A 232 -16.28 -0.37 2.08
N LEU A 233 -16.57 -0.38 3.39
CA LEU A 233 -16.94 0.83 4.12
C LEU A 233 -15.71 1.55 4.65
N GLU A 234 -15.67 2.87 4.46
CA GLU A 234 -14.79 3.73 5.23
C GLU A 234 -15.27 3.83 6.67
N LEU A 235 -14.35 4.06 7.60
CA LEU A 235 -14.70 4.26 8.99
C LEU A 235 -15.69 5.41 9.17
N GLU A 236 -15.45 6.55 8.51
CA GLU A 236 -16.34 7.71 8.60
C GLU A 236 -17.72 7.43 8.02
N ASP A 237 -17.79 6.74 6.88
CA ASP A 237 -19.06 6.33 6.29
C ASP A 237 -19.84 5.43 7.24
N TYR A 238 -19.18 4.43 7.85
CA TYR A 238 -19.80 3.57 8.85
C TYR A 238 -20.37 4.39 10.02
N LEU A 239 -19.59 5.32 10.58
CA LEU A 239 -20.04 6.18 11.67
C LEU A 239 -21.24 7.06 11.29
N ARG A 240 -21.26 7.60 10.07
CA ARG A 240 -22.38 8.37 9.52
C ARG A 240 -23.62 7.49 9.27
N ILE A 241 -23.44 6.25 8.81
CA ILE A 241 -24.53 5.27 8.64
C ILE A 241 -25.20 4.99 9.99
N LEU A 242 -24.43 4.83 11.07
CA LEU A 242 -24.98 4.67 12.41
C LEU A 242 -25.86 5.86 12.82
N GLU A 243 -25.53 7.06 12.35
CA GLU A 243 -26.29 8.30 12.57
C GLU A 243 -27.50 8.44 11.63
N GLY A 244 -27.66 7.53 10.66
CA GLY A 244 -28.76 7.51 9.70
C GLY A 244 -28.44 8.15 8.35
N ALA A 245 -27.18 8.48 8.07
CA ALA A 245 -26.79 8.94 6.75
C ALA A 245 -26.85 7.82 5.71
N ALA A 246 -27.19 8.18 4.49
CA ALA A 246 -27.13 7.28 3.34
C ALA A 246 -25.68 6.86 3.06
N TRP A 247 -25.49 5.59 2.68
CA TRP A 247 -24.23 5.11 2.15
C TRP A 247 -24.17 5.34 0.64
N ASN A 248 -23.15 6.07 0.19
CA ASN A 248 -22.98 6.44 -1.21
C ASN A 248 -22.19 5.40 -2.04
N GLY A 249 -21.88 4.24 -1.47
CA GLY A 249 -21.05 3.21 -2.11
C GLY A 249 -19.55 3.47 -1.94
N SER A 250 -18.72 2.63 -2.56
CA SER A 250 -17.26 2.66 -2.40
C SER A 250 -16.58 3.54 -3.46
N GLY A 251 -16.92 4.83 -3.50
CA GLY A 251 -16.37 5.81 -4.45
C GLY A 251 -17.07 5.89 -5.83
N PRO A 252 -16.57 6.73 -6.75
CA PRO A 252 -17.17 6.96 -8.06
C PRO A 252 -17.25 5.64 -8.86
N GLY A 253 -18.45 5.25 -9.30
CA GLY A 253 -18.66 4.04 -10.11
C GLY A 253 -18.80 2.72 -9.33
N ALA A 254 -18.52 2.69 -8.03
CA ALA A 254 -18.68 1.50 -7.18
C ALA A 254 -20.09 1.33 -6.59
N THR A 255 -21.05 2.15 -7.00
CA THR A 255 -22.45 2.06 -6.56
C THR A 255 -23.19 0.83 -7.10
N ARG A 256 -22.53 -0.14 -7.75
CA ARG A 256 -23.18 -1.37 -8.24
C ARG A 256 -22.36 -2.65 -8.03
N THR A 257 -21.30 -2.61 -7.23
CA THR A 257 -20.33 -3.71 -7.12
C THR A 257 -20.77 -4.85 -6.20
N PHE A 258 -21.75 -4.68 -5.31
CA PHE A 258 -22.03 -5.68 -4.27
C PHE A 258 -23.44 -6.32 -4.32
N PRO A 259 -23.96 -6.79 -5.48
CA PRO A 259 -25.29 -7.39 -5.54
C PRO A 259 -25.43 -8.59 -4.59
N GLY A 260 -26.61 -8.75 -3.99
CA GLY A 260 -26.93 -9.91 -3.14
C GLY A 260 -26.37 -9.89 -1.71
N SER A 261 -25.51 -8.93 -1.37
CA SER A 261 -24.89 -8.82 -0.05
C SER A 261 -25.61 -7.85 0.90
N ILE A 262 -25.20 -7.83 2.17
CA ILE A 262 -25.59 -6.78 3.13
C ILE A 262 -25.37 -5.35 2.61
N TYR A 263 -24.37 -5.13 1.75
CA TYR A 263 -24.10 -3.84 1.13
C TYR A 263 -25.17 -3.45 0.11
N ALA A 264 -25.70 -4.40 -0.67
CA ALA A 264 -26.85 -4.13 -1.53
C ALA A 264 -28.09 -3.73 -0.72
N ALA A 265 -28.32 -4.39 0.43
CA ALA A 265 -29.39 -4.00 1.34
C ALA A 265 -29.18 -2.59 1.89
N LEU A 266 -27.95 -2.26 2.31
CA LEU A 266 -27.58 -0.93 2.79
C LEU A 266 -27.78 0.15 1.74
N GLN A 267 -27.45 -0.14 0.47
CA GLN A 267 -27.67 0.77 -0.63
C GLN A 267 -29.16 0.94 -0.96
N ALA A 268 -29.94 -0.15 -0.96
CA ALA A 268 -31.38 -0.09 -1.15
C ALA A 268 -32.07 0.75 -0.06
N TRP A 269 -31.62 0.59 1.20
CA TRP A 269 -32.05 1.44 2.31
C TRP A 269 -31.65 2.90 2.10
N SER A 270 -30.42 3.17 1.65
CA SER A 270 -29.92 4.53 1.39
C SER A 270 -30.76 5.29 0.37
N ALA A 271 -31.33 4.60 -0.62
CA ALA A 271 -32.25 5.20 -1.59
C ALA A 271 -33.64 5.54 -1.00
N ARG A 272 -34.03 4.90 0.10
CA ARG A 272 -35.34 5.08 0.76
C ARG A 272 -35.18 4.96 2.28
N PRO A 273 -34.58 5.95 2.96
CA PRO A 273 -34.27 5.86 4.37
C PRO A 273 -35.56 5.91 5.20
N LYS A 274 -36.09 4.74 5.57
CA LYS A 274 -37.19 4.59 6.53
C LYS A 274 -36.74 3.66 7.65
N GLY A 275 -36.54 4.22 8.85
CA GLY A 275 -35.93 3.50 9.98
C GLY A 275 -34.48 3.11 9.70
N LEU A 276 -33.84 2.40 10.64
CA LEU A 276 -32.54 1.75 10.42
C LEU A 276 -32.75 0.24 10.53
N PRO A 277 -32.97 -0.48 9.42
CA PRO A 277 -33.31 -1.92 9.46
C PRO A 277 -32.14 -2.80 9.91
N PHE A 278 -30.96 -2.23 10.06
CA PHE A 278 -29.74 -2.92 10.47
C PHE A 278 -29.45 -2.83 11.98
N LEU A 279 -30.37 -2.22 12.73
CA LEU A 279 -30.33 -2.10 14.19
C LEU A 279 -31.44 -2.94 14.83
N LEU A 280 -31.22 -3.44 16.05
CA LEU A 280 -32.19 -4.19 16.84
C LEU A 280 -33.46 -3.37 17.09
N HIS A 281 -33.29 -2.08 17.43
CA HIS A 281 -34.39 -1.23 17.88
C HIS A 281 -34.93 -0.32 16.77
N GLY A 282 -35.13 -0.84 15.56
CA GLY A 282 -35.67 -0.08 14.42
C GLY A 282 -36.99 0.67 14.70
N GLY A 283 -37.75 0.24 15.72
CA GLY A 283 -38.95 0.92 16.26
C GLY A 283 -38.94 1.15 17.78
N GLY A 284 -37.78 1.03 18.45
CA GLY A 284 -37.66 1.25 19.90
C GLY A 284 -37.64 2.73 20.28
N SER A 285 -37.47 3.03 21.58
CA SER A 285 -37.38 4.42 22.03
C SER A 285 -36.11 5.09 21.47
N PRO A 286 -36.08 6.42 21.33
CA PRO A 286 -34.87 7.15 20.93
C PRO A 286 -33.66 6.84 21.85
N ALA A 287 -33.91 6.54 23.13
CA ALA A 287 -32.86 6.19 24.09
C ALA A 287 -32.24 4.81 23.78
N ASP A 288 -33.05 3.82 23.42
CA ASP A 288 -32.55 2.47 23.05
C ASP A 288 -31.68 2.54 21.81
N ARG A 289 -32.12 3.31 20.81
CA ARG A 289 -31.36 3.57 19.59
C ARG A 289 -30.03 4.26 19.89
N LEU A 290 -30.02 5.25 20.80
CA LEU A 290 -28.79 5.94 21.19
C LEU A 290 -27.79 5.00 21.86
N ASN A 291 -28.26 4.16 22.80
CA ASN A 291 -27.44 3.17 23.49
C ASN A 291 -26.83 2.17 22.50
N GLU A 292 -27.61 1.71 21.53
CA GLU A 292 -27.17 0.80 20.48
C GLU A 292 -26.11 1.45 19.57
N ILE A 293 -26.34 2.67 19.09
CA ILE A 293 -25.35 3.41 18.28
C ILE A 293 -24.06 3.62 19.08
N PHE A 294 -24.17 4.00 20.35
CA PHE A 294 -23.01 4.20 21.21
C PHE A 294 -22.20 2.91 21.37
N PHE A 295 -22.87 1.77 21.61
CA PHE A 295 -22.22 0.47 21.68
C PHE A 295 -21.48 0.09 20.38
N LEU A 296 -22.10 0.32 19.22
CA LEU A 296 -21.50 0.02 17.92
C LEU A 296 -20.27 0.90 17.64
N LYS A 297 -20.33 2.19 17.99
CA LYS A 297 -19.18 3.11 17.90
C LYS A 297 -18.04 2.67 18.82
N LEU A 298 -18.32 2.31 20.07
CA LEU A 298 -17.31 1.79 21.00
C LEU A 298 -16.71 0.47 20.51
N SER A 299 -17.51 -0.40 19.90
CA SER A 299 -17.03 -1.65 19.31
C SER A 299 -16.08 -1.42 18.14
N ALA A 300 -16.41 -0.47 17.26
CA ALA A 300 -15.51 -0.06 16.17
C ALA A 300 -14.19 0.52 16.70
N LEU A 301 -14.23 1.42 17.69
CA LEU A 301 -13.04 1.98 18.32
C LEU A 301 -12.17 0.91 18.99
N ARG A 302 -12.79 -0.01 19.72
CA ARG A 302 -12.09 -1.15 20.32
C ARG A 302 -11.35 -1.97 19.27
N ASP A 303 -11.99 -2.24 18.14
CA ASP A 303 -11.39 -3.02 17.06
C ASP A 303 -10.26 -2.24 16.38
N MET A 304 -10.40 -0.92 16.16
CA MET A 304 -9.30 -0.05 15.71
C MET A 304 -8.08 -0.16 16.62
N PHE A 305 -8.25 -0.04 17.94
CA PHE A 305 -7.13 -0.14 18.89
C PHE A 305 -6.49 -1.53 18.88
N LYS A 306 -7.28 -2.59 18.74
CA LYS A 306 -6.76 -3.96 18.61
C LYS A 306 -5.90 -4.12 17.36
N GLU A 307 -6.39 -3.65 16.22
CA GLU A 307 -5.67 -3.71 14.94
C GLU A 307 -4.34 -2.95 15.00
N VAL A 308 -4.37 -1.73 15.51
CA VAL A 308 -3.15 -0.91 15.68
C VAL A 308 -2.19 -1.56 16.66
N ARG A 309 -2.66 -2.04 17.81
CA ARG A 309 -1.81 -2.71 18.80
C ARG A 309 -1.16 -3.96 18.22
N THR A 310 -1.90 -4.78 17.50
CA THR A 310 -1.37 -5.99 16.84
C THR A 310 -0.28 -5.62 15.83
N TYR A 311 -0.52 -4.63 14.99
CA TYR A 311 0.45 -4.13 14.02
C TYR A 311 1.72 -3.60 14.70
N VAL A 312 1.59 -2.71 15.68
CA VAL A 312 2.72 -2.10 16.41
C VAL A 312 3.53 -3.14 17.17
N LYS A 313 2.85 -4.10 17.83
CA LYS A 313 3.53 -5.17 18.56
C LYS A 313 4.42 -6.00 17.64
N SER A 314 3.98 -6.27 16.42
CA SER A 314 4.76 -7.04 15.44
C SER A 314 5.87 -6.22 14.79
N GLN A 315 5.55 -5.01 14.31
CA GLN A 315 6.48 -4.25 13.47
C GLN A 315 7.45 -3.36 14.27
N GLN A 316 7.11 -2.99 15.51
CA GLN A 316 7.93 -2.12 16.36
C GLN A 316 8.35 -0.81 15.68
N LEU A 317 7.49 -0.28 14.81
CA LEU A 317 7.74 0.96 14.08
C LEU A 317 7.18 2.17 14.85
N PRO A 318 8.00 3.17 15.19
CA PRO A 318 7.50 4.46 15.68
C PRO A 318 6.91 5.23 14.49
N LEU A 319 5.90 6.08 14.71
CA LEU A 319 5.13 6.81 13.69
C LEU A 319 4.01 5.99 13.02
N LEU A 320 2.83 6.02 13.63
CA LEU A 320 1.65 5.30 13.14
C LEU A 320 1.01 5.98 11.91
N ASN A 321 1.11 7.30 11.80
CA ASN A 321 0.57 8.10 10.67
C ASN A 321 -0.87 7.70 10.28
N LEU A 322 -1.72 7.47 11.30
CA LEU A 322 -3.07 6.97 11.10
C LEU A 322 -4.04 8.12 10.86
N ALA A 323 -5.00 7.88 9.96
CA ALA A 323 -6.14 8.74 9.71
C ALA A 323 -7.42 7.88 9.66
N PRO A 324 -8.63 8.47 9.66
CA PRO A 324 -9.85 7.69 9.47
C PRO A 324 -9.81 6.81 8.20
N ALA A 325 -9.22 7.31 7.10
CA ALA A 325 -9.01 6.55 5.87
C ALA A 325 -8.06 5.35 6.00
N SER A 326 -7.31 5.23 7.12
CA SER A 326 -6.51 4.04 7.42
C SER A 326 -7.33 2.84 7.84
N PHE A 327 -8.61 3.06 8.14
CA PHE A 327 -9.50 2.04 8.65
C PHE A 327 -10.64 1.80 7.67
N ARG A 328 -10.96 0.52 7.48
CA ARG A 328 -12.16 0.09 6.77
C ARG A 328 -13.02 -0.74 7.69
N VAL A 329 -14.30 -0.80 7.39
CA VAL A 329 -15.26 -1.63 8.11
C VAL A 329 -15.82 -2.68 7.18
N THR A 330 -15.75 -3.93 7.61
CA THR A 330 -16.43 -5.05 6.96
C THR A 330 -17.72 -5.33 7.71
N LEU A 331 -18.83 -5.43 6.97
CA LEU A 331 -20.06 -6.06 7.41
C LEU A 331 -20.05 -7.50 6.85
N PRO A 332 -19.77 -8.52 7.67
CA PRO A 332 -19.86 -9.90 7.21
C PRO A 332 -21.33 -10.27 6.98
N ASP A 333 -21.57 -11.20 6.05
CA ASP A 333 -22.90 -11.76 5.89
C ASP A 333 -23.24 -12.59 7.14
N VAL A 334 -24.20 -12.06 7.89
CA VAL A 334 -24.85 -12.74 9.01
C VAL A 334 -26.19 -13.26 8.52
N GLY A 335 -26.63 -14.41 9.04
CA GLY A 335 -27.97 -14.91 8.74
C GLY A 335 -29.05 -13.89 9.11
N ASP A 336 -30.25 -14.04 8.54
CA ASP A 336 -31.38 -13.09 8.68
C ASP A 336 -31.81 -12.79 10.13
N GLN A 337 -31.34 -13.60 11.10
CA GLN A 337 -31.66 -13.48 12.52
C GLN A 337 -30.82 -12.43 13.26
N PHE A 338 -29.75 -11.90 12.65
CA PHE A 338 -28.85 -10.95 13.32
C PHE A 338 -28.75 -9.62 12.57
N PRO A 339 -28.85 -8.46 13.26
CA PRO A 339 -28.74 -7.18 12.59
C PRO A 339 -27.35 -6.97 12.01
N GLY A 340 -27.32 -6.56 10.74
CA GLY A 340 -26.09 -6.51 9.96
C GLY A 340 -24.95 -5.67 10.55
N LEU A 341 -25.26 -4.55 11.22
CA LEU A 341 -24.23 -3.65 11.74
C LEU A 341 -23.55 -4.16 13.03
N TRP A 342 -24.15 -5.13 13.72
CA TRP A 342 -23.60 -5.69 14.96
C TRP A 342 -22.40 -6.61 14.75
N ALA A 343 -22.28 -7.17 13.55
CA ALA A 343 -21.14 -8.00 13.18
C ALA A 343 -20.03 -7.19 12.49
N ALA A 344 -20.16 -5.86 12.46
CA ALA A 344 -19.16 -4.97 11.88
C ALA A 344 -17.78 -5.21 12.50
N LYS A 345 -16.76 -5.32 11.65
CA LYS A 345 -15.35 -5.43 12.06
C LYS A 345 -14.55 -4.30 11.46
N CYS A 346 -13.79 -3.60 12.29
CA CYS A 346 -12.83 -2.62 11.81
C CYS A 346 -11.50 -3.29 11.44
N ALA A 347 -10.89 -2.83 10.35
CA ALA A 347 -9.65 -3.35 9.79
C ALA A 347 -8.67 -2.21 9.52
N LEU A 348 -7.40 -2.38 9.92
CA LEU A 348 -6.32 -1.48 9.53
C LEU A 348 -5.85 -1.83 8.11
N VAL A 349 -6.19 -0.98 7.14
CA VAL A 349 -5.87 -1.16 5.72
C VAL A 349 -4.77 -0.22 5.21
N LYS A 350 -4.44 0.85 5.95
CA LYS A 350 -3.27 1.71 5.71
C LYS A 350 -2.48 1.82 7.01
N PRO A 351 -1.62 0.83 7.31
CA PRO A 351 -0.79 0.89 8.51
C PRO A 351 0.24 2.02 8.42
N GLY A 352 0.94 2.26 9.53
CA GLY A 352 2.01 3.26 9.58
C GLY A 352 3.10 2.99 8.56
N GLN A 353 3.60 4.07 7.97
CA GLN A 353 4.51 4.06 6.83
C GLN A 353 5.91 4.53 7.23
N ALA A 354 6.28 4.27 8.49
CA ALA A 354 7.61 4.57 8.97
C ALA A 354 8.63 3.67 8.28
N TYR A 355 9.77 4.23 7.90
CA TYR A 355 10.87 3.48 7.32
C TYR A 355 12.13 3.67 8.16
N PRO A 356 12.75 2.57 8.64
CA PRO A 356 14.01 2.65 9.35
C PRO A 356 15.17 2.90 8.39
N LEU A 357 15.93 3.95 8.63
CA LEU A 357 17.23 4.20 8.00
C LEU A 357 18.35 3.93 9.01
N LYS A 358 19.38 3.20 8.57
CA LYS A 358 20.54 2.87 9.43
C LYS A 358 21.49 4.06 9.44
N ILE A 359 21.91 4.49 10.63
CA ILE A 359 23.01 5.46 10.75
C ILE A 359 24.30 4.71 10.42
N LYS A 360 25.02 5.14 9.38
CA LYS A 360 26.27 4.50 8.94
C LYS A 360 27.23 4.32 10.12
N SER A 361 27.88 3.15 10.16
CA SER A 361 28.84 2.79 11.20
C SER A 361 28.28 2.60 12.61
N THR A 362 26.96 2.64 12.81
CA THR A 362 26.31 2.36 14.11
C THR A 362 25.20 1.32 13.96
N GLU A 363 24.72 0.74 15.06
CA GLU A 363 23.50 -0.07 15.07
C GLU A 363 22.21 0.76 15.25
N GLN A 364 22.35 2.07 15.39
CA GLN A 364 21.22 2.97 15.56
C GLN A 364 20.45 3.16 14.24
N LYS A 365 19.15 3.37 14.39
CA LYS A 365 18.23 3.62 13.28
C LYS A 365 17.43 4.87 13.57
N TYR A 366 17.25 5.70 12.56
CA TYR A 366 16.26 6.78 12.60
C TYR A 366 15.10 6.41 11.69
N PHE A 367 13.93 6.98 11.97
CA PHE A 367 12.72 6.65 11.25
C PHE A 367 12.26 7.86 10.46
N ILE A 368 12.09 7.66 9.16
CA ILE A 368 11.49 8.62 8.26
C ILE A 368 10.06 8.20 7.96
N ARG A 369 9.29 9.14 7.41
CA ARG A 369 7.95 8.85 6.91
C ARG A 369 8.01 8.68 5.40
N LEU A 370 7.30 7.68 4.90
CA LEU A 370 7.13 7.51 3.47
C LEU A 370 5.80 8.12 3.01
N GLY A 371 5.82 8.77 1.85
CA GLY A 371 4.62 9.28 1.18
C GLY A 371 4.12 10.63 1.69
N ARG A 372 3.02 11.09 1.08
CA ARG A 372 2.27 12.26 1.53
C ARG A 372 1.29 11.85 2.62
N ILE A 373 1.16 12.70 3.64
CA ILE A 373 0.24 12.45 4.75
C ILE A 373 -0.79 13.57 4.78
N ASP A 374 -2.05 13.16 4.88
CA ASP A 374 -3.15 14.08 5.14
C ASP A 374 -3.09 14.52 6.60
N PRO A 375 -3.38 15.79 6.92
CA PRO A 375 -3.44 16.26 8.30
C PRO A 375 -4.39 15.38 9.12
N SER A 376 -3.96 14.96 10.30
CA SER A 376 -4.70 14.05 11.17
C SER A 376 -4.58 14.50 12.62
N PRO A 377 -5.66 14.40 13.44
CA PRO A 377 -5.57 14.67 14.87
C PRO A 377 -4.65 13.68 15.60
N PHE A 378 -4.35 12.54 14.97
CA PHE A 378 -3.38 11.56 15.47
C PHE A 378 -1.95 11.85 15.00
N LEU A 379 -1.73 12.97 14.31
CA LEU A 379 -0.46 13.40 13.76
C LEU A 379 -0.19 14.86 14.12
N PRO A 380 0.50 15.13 15.25
CA PRO A 380 1.01 16.45 15.56
C PRO A 380 1.74 17.07 14.35
N GLU A 381 1.35 18.29 14.02
CA GLU A 381 1.96 19.09 12.96
C GLU A 381 3.47 19.26 13.24
N GLY A 382 4.31 19.10 12.21
CA GLY A 382 5.76 19.23 12.33
C GLY A 382 6.51 17.96 12.77
N MET A 383 5.88 16.97 13.43
CA MET A 383 6.59 15.71 13.71
C MET A 383 6.98 15.04 12.40
N GLY A 384 8.25 14.62 12.26
CA GLY A 384 8.76 13.99 11.03
C GLY A 384 8.78 14.91 9.79
N ALA A 385 8.59 16.22 9.96
CA ALA A 385 8.88 17.18 8.92
C ALA A 385 10.39 17.33 8.78
N HIS A 386 10.88 17.34 7.54
CA HIS A 386 12.28 17.59 7.25
C HIS A 386 12.47 19.05 6.87
N SER A 387 13.37 19.74 7.55
CA SER A 387 13.87 21.04 7.12
C SER A 387 15.27 20.85 6.52
N PHE A 388 15.55 21.64 5.49
CA PHE A 388 16.86 21.65 4.84
C PHE A 388 17.41 23.06 4.89
N GLY A 389 18.72 23.18 5.07
CA GLY A 389 19.38 24.47 5.11
C GLY A 389 20.88 24.32 4.92
N ILE A 390 21.52 25.46 4.66
CA ILE A 390 22.97 25.61 4.66
C ILE A 390 23.34 26.40 5.91
N GLY A 391 24.49 26.08 6.48
CA GLY A 391 24.96 26.72 7.69
C GLY A 391 26.43 26.46 7.93
N SER A 392 26.95 27.10 8.97
CA SER A 392 28.30 26.87 9.46
C SER A 392 28.26 26.06 10.76
N VAL A 393 29.21 25.15 10.92
CA VAL A 393 29.38 24.37 12.14
C VAL A 393 30.62 24.87 12.88
N ARG A 394 30.43 25.30 14.13
CA ARG A 394 31.50 25.69 15.05
C ARG A 394 31.75 24.52 16.01
N ILE A 395 32.82 23.77 15.78
CA ILE A 395 33.23 22.68 16.66
C ILE A 395 33.78 23.28 17.95
N ARG A 396 33.27 22.81 19.09
CA ARG A 396 33.69 23.26 20.43
C ARG A 396 34.57 22.22 21.11
N ASN A 397 34.25 20.95 20.91
CA ASN A 397 34.94 19.85 21.56
C ASN A 397 34.91 18.61 20.68
N VAL A 398 35.96 17.80 20.81
CA VAL A 398 36.11 16.50 20.14
C VAL A 398 36.48 15.51 21.22
N VAL A 399 35.59 14.55 21.49
CA VAL A 399 35.72 13.60 22.59
C VAL A 399 35.89 12.20 22.01
N SER A 400 36.91 11.48 22.44
CA SER A 400 37.03 10.05 22.15
C SER A 400 36.29 9.24 23.20
N GLU A 401 35.36 8.41 22.77
CA GLU A 401 34.54 7.53 23.60
C GLU A 401 34.72 6.06 23.17
N ALA A 402 34.20 5.13 23.96
CA ALA A 402 34.31 3.70 23.68
C ALA A 402 33.74 3.31 22.30
N ASP A 403 32.69 4.01 21.86
CA ASP A 403 31.96 3.74 20.62
C ASP A 403 32.40 4.63 19.44
N GLY A 404 33.41 5.49 19.62
CA GLY A 404 33.96 6.33 18.54
C GLY A 404 34.36 7.75 18.95
N ILE A 405 34.32 8.67 17.98
CA ILE A 405 34.64 10.08 18.19
C ILE A 405 33.33 10.86 18.20
N ALA A 406 33.03 11.54 19.30
CA ALA A 406 31.89 12.44 19.44
C ALA A 406 32.32 13.90 19.22
N LEU A 407 31.60 14.61 18.36
CA LEU A 407 31.75 16.05 18.13
C LEU A 407 30.69 16.80 18.90
N GLU A 408 31.12 17.80 19.68
CA GLU A 408 30.21 18.78 20.26
C GLU A 408 30.41 20.12 19.56
N GLY A 409 29.32 20.72 19.11
CA GLY A 409 29.41 21.94 18.33
C GLY A 409 28.18 22.83 18.40
N THR A 410 28.21 23.88 17.60
CA THR A 410 27.06 24.75 17.34
C THR A 410 26.85 24.85 15.84
N LEU A 411 25.67 24.45 15.39
CA LEU A 411 25.19 24.72 14.05
C LEU A 411 24.64 26.14 14.02
N VAL A 412 25.08 26.92 13.04
CA VAL A 412 24.56 28.27 12.75
C VAL A 412 24.01 28.24 11.34
N ALA A 413 22.68 28.16 11.19
CA ALA A 413 22.04 28.16 9.88
C ALA A 413 21.88 29.56 9.29
N GLU A 414 21.80 29.62 7.97
CA GLU A 414 21.47 30.85 7.24
C GLU A 414 20.02 31.28 7.48
N ASP A 415 19.11 30.31 7.59
CA ASP A 415 17.68 30.51 7.84
C ASP A 415 17.26 30.15 9.28
N TYR A 416 16.02 30.52 9.64
CA TYR A 416 15.44 30.19 10.94
C TYR A 416 15.35 28.67 11.12
N LEU A 417 15.91 28.18 12.22
CA LEU A 417 15.88 26.78 12.61
C LEU A 417 14.85 26.63 13.73
N GLY A 418 13.62 26.25 13.38
CA GLY A 418 12.61 25.84 14.35
C GLY A 418 12.92 24.44 14.90
N LEU A 419 14.06 24.28 15.58
CA LEU A 419 14.55 23.00 16.08
C LEU A 419 14.05 22.71 17.50
N ASP A 420 13.63 21.47 17.72
CA ASP A 420 13.27 20.89 19.01
C ASP A 420 14.43 20.04 19.59
N PRO A 421 14.60 19.93 20.91
CA PRO A 421 15.60 19.03 21.51
C PRO A 421 15.48 17.56 21.10
N HIS A 422 14.32 17.13 20.60
CA HIS A 422 14.12 15.78 20.08
C HIS A 422 14.45 15.63 18.59
N ASP A 423 14.84 16.70 17.92
CA ASP A 423 15.24 16.65 16.52
C ASP A 423 16.61 15.99 16.35
N LEU A 424 16.71 15.17 15.31
CA LEU A 424 17.96 14.61 14.83
C LEU A 424 18.54 15.55 13.78
N LEU A 425 19.68 16.17 14.09
CA LEU A 425 20.45 16.91 13.11
C LEU A 425 21.27 15.95 12.28
N TRP A 426 21.21 16.15 10.97
CA TRP A 426 22.05 15.46 10.02
C TRP A 426 22.70 16.48 9.11
N PHE A 427 24.03 16.48 9.08
CA PHE A 427 24.79 17.44 8.30
C PHE A 427 26.05 16.80 7.72
N LYS A 428 26.54 17.40 6.64
CA LYS A 428 27.76 16.99 5.95
C LYS A 428 28.81 18.06 6.14
N LEU A 429 29.96 17.70 6.69
CA LEU A 429 31.09 18.61 6.82
C LEU A 429 32.15 18.27 5.76
N PRO A 430 32.57 19.25 4.92
CA PRO A 430 33.78 19.09 4.14
C PRO A 430 34.97 19.11 5.10
N LEU A 431 35.66 17.97 5.23
CA LEU A 431 36.85 17.82 6.05
C LEU A 431 37.97 17.33 5.13
N SER A 432 38.91 18.22 4.80
CA SER A 432 39.96 17.98 3.80
C SER A 432 39.36 17.66 2.42
N GLU A 433 39.80 16.57 1.78
CA GLU A 433 39.32 16.11 0.46
C GLU A 433 38.01 15.30 0.52
N GLU A 434 37.50 15.02 1.72
CA GLU A 434 36.30 14.21 1.91
C GLU A 434 35.13 15.01 2.51
N ARG A 435 33.91 14.52 2.29
CA ARG A 435 32.70 15.00 2.96
C ARG A 435 32.24 13.95 3.95
N LEU A 436 32.44 14.22 5.24
CA LEU A 436 32.01 13.32 6.29
C LEU A 436 30.56 13.62 6.70
N GLU A 437 29.81 12.57 7.01
CA GLU A 437 28.41 12.65 7.41
C GLU A 437 28.31 12.48 8.92
N PHE A 438 27.55 13.36 9.58
CA PHE A 438 27.35 13.34 11.02
C PHE A 438 25.86 13.36 11.35
N TYR A 439 25.49 12.58 12.36
CA TYR A 439 24.17 12.57 12.96
C TYR A 439 24.33 13.06 14.39
N ALA A 440 23.46 13.95 14.86
CA ALA A 440 23.62 14.58 16.16
C ALA A 440 22.29 14.90 16.84
N HIS A 441 22.27 14.79 18.16
CA HIS A 441 21.15 15.24 18.98
C HIS A 441 21.30 16.70 19.36
N VAL A 442 20.18 17.44 19.33
CA VAL A 442 20.09 18.79 19.87
C VAL A 442 19.88 18.70 21.39
N TYR A 443 20.90 19.01 22.19
CA TYR A 443 20.84 18.73 23.65
C TYR A 443 20.71 19.97 24.54
N LYS A 444 20.62 21.19 23.97
CA LYS A 444 20.36 22.44 24.72
C LYS A 444 19.48 23.40 23.93
N GLU A 445 18.64 24.16 24.64
CA GLU A 445 17.83 25.25 24.08
C GLU A 445 18.68 26.15 23.16
N ALA A 446 18.09 26.53 22.04
CA ALA A 446 18.72 27.34 21.00
C ALA A 446 19.37 28.59 21.62
N VAL A 447 20.65 28.83 21.29
CA VAL A 447 21.37 30.03 21.77
C VAL A 447 20.82 31.30 21.09
N GLY A 448 20.15 31.11 19.95
CA GLY A 448 19.40 32.11 19.20
C GLY A 448 18.56 31.44 18.11
N PRO A 449 17.73 32.19 17.36
CA PRO A 449 16.75 31.64 16.41
C PRO A 449 17.34 30.88 15.21
N ARG A 450 18.66 30.87 15.07
CA ARG A 450 19.42 30.19 13.99
C ARG A 450 20.55 29.31 14.52
N GLU A 451 20.67 29.17 15.85
CA GLU A 451 21.78 28.49 16.49
C GLU A 451 21.30 27.29 17.31
N ALA A 452 21.82 26.11 17.01
CA ALA A 452 21.54 24.90 17.78
C ALA A 452 22.85 24.25 18.26
N ARG A 453 22.88 23.86 19.53
CA ARG A 453 23.98 23.07 20.08
C ARG A 453 23.70 21.60 19.84
N PHE A 454 24.69 20.88 19.35
CA PHE A 454 24.55 19.50 18.96
C PHE A 454 25.70 18.65 19.47
N ARG A 455 25.42 17.36 19.66
CA ARG A 455 26.41 16.33 19.95
C ARG A 455 26.14 15.12 19.07
N THR A 456 27.17 14.63 18.38
CA THR A 456 27.07 13.48 17.48
C THR A 456 27.05 12.15 18.22
#